data_AF-A0AAJ4W484-F1
#
_entry.id   AF-A0AAJ4W484-F1
#
_cell.length_a   1.000
_cell.length_b   1.000
_cell.length_c   1.000
_cell.angle_alpha   90.00
_cell.angle_beta   90.00
_cell.angle_gamma   90.00
#
_symmetry.space_group_name_H-M   'P 1'
#
loop_
_entity.id
_entity.type
_entity.pdbx_description
1 polymer ?
#
loop_
_entity_poly.entity_id
_entity_poly.type
_entity_poly.pdbx_seq_one_letter_code
_entity_poly.pdbx_strand_id
1 'polypeptide(L)'
;MKRKVIIECPTNLGLAKSTYAKEPGVRFLPTWLEKYGLYSIINPDKIYRIEAPAYSMNLDENTQVRNADEIIEYAIKQANIVEEELNKILF
;
A
#
# COMPACT_ATOMS: atom_id res chain seq x y z
N MET A 1 13.92 -15.04 18.28
CA MET A 1 13.25 -14.92 16.97
C MET A 1 13.41 -13.49 16.48
N LYS A 2 13.54 -13.24 15.17
CA LYS A 2 13.55 -11.86 14.65
C LYS A 2 12.13 -11.31 14.69
N ARG A 3 11.99 -10.03 15.07
CA ARG A 3 10.72 -9.28 15.01
C ARG A 3 10.26 -9.22 13.55
N LYS A 4 8.99 -9.56 13.29
CA LYS A 4 8.38 -9.55 11.96
C LYS A 4 7.25 -8.54 11.95
N VAL A 5 7.28 -7.64 10.99
CA VAL A 5 6.25 -6.61 10.81
C VAL A 5 5.72 -6.71 9.40
N ILE A 6 4.39 -6.64 9.24
CA ILE A 6 3.74 -6.49 7.94
C ILE A 6 3.29 -5.05 7.81
N ILE A 7 3.58 -4.44 6.66
CA ILE A 7 3.06 -3.13 6.27
C ILE A 7 2.25 -3.35 4.99
N GLU A 8 0.93 -3.26 5.11
CA GLU A 8 0.02 -3.33 3.97
C GLU A 8 0.02 -1.97 3.25
N CYS A 9 0.41 -2.00 1.98
CA CYS A 9 0.40 -0.83 1.11
C CYS A 9 -0.63 -1.00 -0.03
N PRO A 10 -1.94 -1.14 0.24
CA PRO A 10 -2.93 -1.28 -0.81
C PRO A 10 -3.04 0.02 -1.63
N THR A 11 -2.68 -0.01 -2.90
CA THR A 11 -2.94 1.10 -3.82
C THR A 11 -3.11 0.62 -5.24
N ASN A 12 -4.02 1.24 -5.97
CA ASN A 12 -4.29 0.99 -7.39
C ASN A 12 -4.15 2.26 -8.23
N LEU A 13 -3.61 3.35 -7.68
CA LEU A 13 -3.54 4.65 -8.34
C LEU A 13 -2.62 4.69 -9.57
N GLY A 14 -1.62 3.81 -9.64
CA GLY A 14 -0.75 3.70 -10.82
C GLY A 14 -1.39 2.96 -12.00
N LEU A 15 -2.57 2.35 -11.81
CA LEU A 15 -3.19 1.46 -12.77
C LEU A 15 -4.37 2.12 -13.50
N ALA A 16 -4.39 1.99 -14.82
CA ALA A 16 -5.53 2.39 -15.63
C ALA A 16 -6.67 1.38 -15.48
N LYS A 17 -7.91 1.88 -15.43
CA LYS A 17 -9.10 1.02 -15.57
C LYS A 17 -9.09 0.33 -16.94
N SER A 18 -9.55 -0.91 -16.98
CA SER A 18 -9.74 -1.63 -18.23
C SER A 18 -11.09 -1.25 -18.87
N THR A 19 -11.34 -1.73 -20.09
CA THR A 19 -12.63 -1.54 -20.77
C THR A 19 -13.79 -2.28 -20.09
N TYR A 20 -13.49 -3.31 -19.30
CA TYR A 20 -14.47 -4.22 -18.70
C TYR A 20 -14.57 -4.10 -17.16
N ALA A 21 -13.66 -3.36 -16.51
CA ALA A 21 -13.66 -3.19 -15.06
C ALA A 21 -13.57 -1.71 -14.68
N LYS A 22 -14.32 -1.31 -13.66
CA LYS A 22 -14.38 0.09 -13.21
C LYS A 22 -13.12 0.54 -12.46
N GLU A 23 -12.53 -0.35 -11.66
CA GLU A 23 -11.38 -0.06 -10.79
C GLU A 23 -10.46 -1.29 -10.71
N PRO A 24 -9.13 -1.12 -10.75
CA PRO A 24 -8.18 -2.22 -10.58
C PRO A 24 -8.22 -2.79 -9.15
N GLY A 25 -8.32 -4.12 -9.03
CA GLY A 25 -8.50 -4.82 -7.76
C GLY A 25 -7.25 -5.02 -6.90
N VAL A 26 -6.08 -4.50 -7.30
CA VAL A 26 -4.80 -4.74 -6.59
C VAL A 26 -4.84 -4.26 -5.13
N ARG A 27 -5.65 -3.24 -4.82
CA ARG A 27 -5.90 -2.77 -3.43
C ARG A 27 -6.44 -3.86 -2.49
N PHE A 28 -7.04 -4.93 -3.04
CA PHE A 28 -7.58 -6.04 -2.25
C PHE A 28 -6.55 -7.12 -1.95
N LEU A 29 -5.33 -7.04 -2.50
CA LEU A 29 -4.30 -8.06 -2.32
C LEU A 29 -4.00 -8.34 -0.84
N PRO A 30 -3.80 -7.36 0.06
CA PRO A 30 -3.50 -7.65 1.46
C PRO A 30 -4.61 -8.47 2.14
N THR A 31 -5.87 -8.10 1.92
CA THR A 31 -7.05 -8.84 2.41
C THR A 31 -7.09 -10.28 1.88
N TRP A 32 -6.74 -10.50 0.61
CA TRP A 32 -6.67 -11.86 0.06
C TRP A 32 -5.53 -12.67 0.66
N LEU A 33 -4.35 -12.06 0.87
CA LEU A 33 -3.20 -12.73 1.48
C LEU A 33 -3.50 -13.13 2.93
N GLU A 34 -4.14 -12.26 3.70
CA GLU A 34 -4.63 -12.56 5.03
C GLU A 34 -5.63 -13.71 5.00
N LYS A 35 -6.67 -13.60 4.16
CA LYS A 35 -7.72 -14.63 4.00
C LYS A 35 -7.17 -16.01 3.64
N TYR A 36 -6.11 -16.07 2.85
CA TYR A 36 -5.47 -17.33 2.45
C TYR A 36 -4.33 -17.77 3.38
N GLY A 37 -4.22 -17.18 4.58
CA GLY A 37 -3.40 -17.70 5.67
C GLY A 37 -1.94 -17.26 5.64
N LEU A 38 -1.55 -16.31 4.77
CA LEU A 38 -0.18 -15.79 4.77
C LEU A 38 0.20 -15.24 6.15
N TYR A 39 -0.73 -14.57 6.82
CA TYR A 39 -0.45 -13.86 8.08
C TYR A 39 -0.29 -14.85 9.23
N SER A 40 -1.04 -15.96 9.19
CA SER A 40 -0.87 -17.07 10.13
C SER A 40 0.49 -17.75 9.97
N ILE A 41 0.97 -17.92 8.73
CA ILE A 41 2.29 -18.50 8.44
C ILE A 41 3.41 -17.56 8.87
N ILE A 42 3.30 -16.27 8.52
CA ILE A 42 4.29 -15.26 8.92
C ILE A 42 4.27 -15.07 10.43
N ASN A 43 3.11 -15.12 11.09
CA ASN A 43 2.89 -14.82 12.50
C ASN A 43 3.61 -13.51 12.92
N PRO A 44 3.19 -12.36 12.36
CA PRO A 44 3.85 -11.08 12.60
C PRO A 44 3.56 -10.54 14.01
N ASP A 45 4.52 -9.82 14.58
CA ASP A 45 4.36 -9.14 15.86
C ASP A 45 3.49 -7.87 15.74
N LYS A 46 3.44 -7.29 14.52
CA LYS A 46 2.67 -6.09 14.23
C LYS A 46 2.26 -6.03 12.76
N ILE A 47 1.07 -5.50 12.52
CA ILE A 47 0.52 -5.24 11.18
C ILE A 47 0.15 -3.76 11.11
N TYR A 48 0.60 -3.09 10.06
CA TYR A 48 0.17 -1.75 9.68
C TYR A 48 -0.67 -1.84 8.42
N ARG A 49 -1.76 -1.08 8.37
CA ARG A 49 -2.54 -0.87 7.15
C ARG A 49 -2.58 0.60 6.81
N ILE A 50 -2.10 0.93 5.62
CA ILE A 50 -2.20 2.29 5.09
C ILE A 50 -3.48 2.34 4.27
N GLU A 51 -4.39 3.25 4.62
CA GLU A 51 -5.62 3.42 3.86
C GLU A 51 -5.30 3.89 2.43
N ALA A 52 -5.81 3.13 1.47
CA ALA A 52 -5.67 3.44 0.05
C ALA A 52 -6.40 4.76 -0.25
N PRO A 53 -5.81 5.67 -1.04
CA PRO A 53 -6.54 6.82 -1.56
C PRO A 53 -7.71 6.35 -2.45
N ALA A 54 -8.70 7.22 -2.62
CA ALA A 54 -9.79 6.95 -3.54
C ALA A 54 -9.27 6.82 -4.97
N TYR A 55 -9.77 5.81 -5.71
CA TYR A 55 -9.33 5.60 -7.08
C TYR A 55 -9.75 6.76 -8.00
N SER A 56 -8.79 7.27 -8.76
CA SER A 56 -8.97 8.32 -9.76
C SER A 56 -8.13 8.03 -11.01
N MET A 57 -8.35 8.81 -12.06
CA MET A 57 -7.62 8.75 -13.33
C MET A 57 -7.05 10.13 -13.69
N ASN A 58 -6.78 10.95 -12.67
CA ASN A 58 -6.34 12.33 -12.83
C ASN A 58 -4.95 12.32 -13.43
N LEU A 59 -4.79 12.80 -14.66
CA LEU A 59 -3.49 12.89 -15.30
C LEU A 59 -2.89 14.25 -14.96
N ASP A 60 -1.72 14.26 -14.34
CA ASP A 60 -0.96 15.49 -14.18
C ASP A 60 -0.39 15.91 -15.54
N GLU A 61 -0.70 17.12 -16.00
CA GLU A 61 -0.36 17.59 -17.34
C GLU A 61 1.16 17.81 -17.53
N ASN A 62 1.88 18.12 -16.45
CA ASN A 62 3.31 18.42 -16.50
C ASN A 62 4.16 17.14 -16.57
N THR A 63 3.80 16.14 -15.78
CA THR A 63 4.56 14.90 -15.57
C THR A 63 4.01 13.73 -16.37
N GLN A 64 2.76 13.82 -16.85
CA GLN A 64 2.02 12.73 -17.50
C GLN A 64 1.84 11.50 -16.59
N VAL A 65 1.98 11.68 -15.27
CA VAL A 65 1.76 10.66 -14.26
C VAL A 65 0.31 10.76 -13.78
N ARG A 66 -0.36 9.61 -13.64
CA ARG A 66 -1.71 9.58 -13.06
C ARG A 66 -1.62 9.67 -11.54
N ASN A 67 -2.47 10.51 -10.96
CA ASN A 67 -2.68 10.63 -9.53
C ASN A 67 -1.37 10.96 -8.78
N ALA A 68 -0.58 11.85 -9.38
CA ALA A 68 0.80 12.12 -8.95
C ALA A 68 0.85 12.60 -7.49
N ASP A 69 0.01 13.58 -7.14
CA ASP A 69 -0.06 14.13 -5.78
C ASP A 69 -0.49 13.06 -4.77
N GLU A 70 -1.54 12.29 -5.08
CA GLU A 70 -2.02 11.24 -4.18
C GLU A 70 -1.00 10.10 -4.01
N ILE A 71 -0.24 9.78 -5.06
CA ILE A 71 0.87 8.82 -4.99
C ILE A 71 1.99 9.36 -4.10
N ILE A 72 2.35 10.65 -4.21
CA ILE A 72 3.37 11.28 -3.38
C ILE A 72 2.96 11.24 -1.91
N GLU A 73 1.74 11.68 -1.59
CA GLU A 73 1.23 11.64 -0.22
C GLU A 73 1.20 10.22 0.35
N TYR A 74 0.79 9.25 -0.46
CA TYR A 74 0.75 7.85 -0.06
C TYR A 74 2.16 7.28 0.19
N ALA A 75 3.13 7.61 -0.66
CA ALA A 75 4.53 7.21 -0.49
C ALA A 75 5.16 7.83 0.76
N ILE A 76 4.85 9.08 1.08
CA ILE A 76 5.30 9.73 2.33
C ILE A 76 4.75 8.99 3.55
N LYS A 77 3.47 8.60 3.55
CA LYS A 77 2.88 7.80 4.64
C LYS A 77 3.57 6.44 4.79
N GLN A 78 3.91 5.78 3.68
CA GLN A 78 4.68 4.54 3.70
C GLN A 78 6.06 4.74 4.33
N ALA A 79 6.79 5.77 3.88
CA ALA A 79 8.13 6.06 4.36
C ALA A 79 8.14 6.32 5.87
N ASN A 80 7.19 7.13 6.38
CA ASN A 80 7.09 7.42 7.80
C ASN A 80 6.88 6.16 8.66
N ILE A 81 5.99 5.25 8.24
CA ILE A 81 5.75 4.00 8.98
C ILE A 81 7.00 3.10 8.96
N VAL A 82 7.67 3.00 7.81
CA VAL A 82 8.91 2.22 7.69
C VAL A 82 10.00 2.81 8.58
N GLU A 83 10.20 4.13 8.55
CA GLU A 83 11.18 4.84 9.36
C GLU A 83 10.91 4.67 10.87
N GLU A 84 9.67 4.88 11.30
CA GLU A 84 9.26 4.67 12.69
C GLU A 84 9.54 3.23 13.16
N GLU A 85 9.30 2.23 12.30
CA GLU A 85 9.54 0.83 12.64
C GLU A 85 11.02 0.46 12.68
N LEU A 86 11.83 1.01 11.78
CA LEU A 86 13.27 0.81 11.76
C LEU A 86 13.95 1.50 12.94
N ASN A 87 13.50 2.70 13.32
CA ASN A 87 14.05 3.44 14.46
C ASN A 87 13.84 2.69 15.79
N LYS A 88 12.75 1.93 15.95
CA LYS A 88 12.51 1.07 17.13
C LYS A 88 13.46 -0.12 17.26
N ILE A 89 14.22 -0.42 16.20
CA ILE A 89 15.20 -1.52 16.19
C ILE A 89 16.60 -0.99 16.53
N LEU A 90 16.84 0.31 16.32
CA LEU A 90 18.13 0.96 16.50
C LEU A 90 18.37 1.50 17.92
N PHE A 91 17.33 1.53 18.77
CA PHE A 91 17.36 1.96 20.17
C PHE A 91 16.60 0.97 21.05
#